data_AF-H3SQ72-F1
#
_entry.id   AF-H3SQ72-F1
#
_cell.length_a   1.000
_cell.length_b   1.000
_cell.length_c   1.000
_cell.angle_alpha   90.00
_cell.angle_beta   90.00
_cell.angle_gamma   90.00
#
_symmetry.space_group_name_H-M   'P 1'
#
loop_
_entity.id
_entity.type
_entity.pdbx_description
1 polymer ?
#
loop_
_entity_poly.entity_id
_entity_poly.type
_entity_poly.pdbx_seq_one_letter_code
_entity_poly.pdbx_strand_id
1 'polypeptide(L)'
;MGDNRAGIEETKSILRRMISKDIAIHTGCHLLSGMYHRGAHWVWYDFAEYCSLLQDVPLPPEYLQWNQSALGERLAKLDIYEEPVLKLARQLLAELEEGFDLP
;
A
#
# COMPACT_ATOMS: atom_id res chain seq x y z
N MET A 1 14.60 3.10 -21.39
CA MET A 1 14.50 4.24 -20.44
C MET A 1 13.08 4.81 -20.31
N GLY A 2 12.09 4.45 -21.15
CA GLY A 2 10.71 4.93 -21.01
C GLY A 2 9.87 4.25 -19.91
N ASP A 3 10.09 2.96 -19.65
CA ASP A 3 9.27 2.17 -18.71
C ASP A 3 9.42 2.59 -17.24
N ASN A 4 10.63 2.99 -16.82
CA ASN A 4 10.88 3.33 -15.42
C ASN A 4 10.13 4.60 -14.99
N ARG A 5 10.00 5.59 -15.88
CA ARG A 5 9.31 6.85 -15.55
C ARG A 5 7.81 6.62 -15.39
N ALA A 6 7.21 5.82 -16.27
CA ALA A 6 5.80 5.45 -16.16
C ALA A 6 5.54 4.67 -14.87
N GLY A 7 6.42 3.71 -14.53
CA GLY A 7 6.34 2.96 -13.30
C GLY A 7 6.48 3.81 -12.03
N ILE A 8 7.42 4.76 -12.00
CA ILE A 8 7.57 5.70 -10.87
C ILE A 8 6.31 6.54 -10.68
N GLU A 9 5.73 7.07 -11.75
CA GLU A 9 4.49 7.86 -11.66
C GLU A 9 3.28 7.01 -11.24
N GLU A 10 3.21 5.74 -11.67
CA GLU A 10 2.22 4.78 -11.18
C GLU A 10 2.39 4.52 -9.67
N THR A 11 3.62 4.27 -9.21
CA THR A 11 3.93 4.11 -7.78
C THR A 11 3.49 5.34 -6.97
N LYS A 12 3.86 6.55 -7.40
CA LYS A 12 3.44 7.80 -6.75
C LYS A 12 1.93 7.93 -6.69
N SER A 13 1.23 7.58 -7.77
CA SER A 13 -0.23 7.60 -7.83
C SER A 13 -0.84 6.66 -6.77
N ILE A 14 -0.35 5.42 -6.67
CA ILE A 14 -0.82 4.46 -5.65
C ILE A 14 -0.58 5.01 -4.24
N LEU A 15 0.62 5.51 -3.95
CA LEU A 15 0.98 6.06 -2.64
C LEU A 15 0.09 7.24 -2.24
N ARG A 16 -0.14 8.19 -3.15
CA ARG A 16 -1.04 9.34 -2.89
C ARG A 16 -2.48 8.89 -2.62
N ARG A 17 -2.97 7.89 -3.35
CA ARG A 17 -4.33 7.33 -3.16
C ARG A 17 -4.46 6.60 -1.82
N MET A 18 -3.42 5.89 -1.37
CA MET A 18 -3.39 5.31 -0.02
C MET A 18 -3.42 6.41 1.06
N ILE A 19 -2.55 7.41 0.93
CA ILE A 19 -2.40 8.49 1.92
C ILE A 19 -3.69 9.33 2.05
N SER A 20 -4.37 9.58 0.92
CA SER A 20 -5.65 10.30 0.89
C SER A 20 -6.87 9.44 1.23
N LYS A 21 -6.67 8.13 1.49
CA LYS A 21 -7.73 7.14 1.74
C LYS A 21 -8.71 6.96 0.57
N ASP A 22 -8.30 7.28 -0.66
CA ASP A 22 -9.06 6.99 -1.89
C ASP A 22 -9.11 5.48 -2.19
N ILE A 23 -8.07 4.75 -1.79
CA ILE A 23 -8.05 3.28 -1.81
C ILE A 23 -7.75 2.73 -0.41
N ALA A 24 -8.25 1.53 -0.14
CA ALA A 24 -7.90 0.82 1.08
C ALA A 24 -6.40 0.52 1.11
N ILE A 25 -5.79 0.67 2.29
CA ILE A 25 -4.35 0.46 2.49
C ILE A 25 -3.88 -0.92 2.07
N HIS A 26 -4.64 -1.98 2.34
CA HIS A 26 -4.28 -3.34 1.90
C HIS A 26 -4.31 -3.49 0.37
N THR A 27 -5.24 -2.81 -0.32
CA THR A 27 -5.24 -2.72 -1.80
C THR A 27 -3.98 -2.03 -2.28
N GLY A 28 -3.59 -0.93 -1.64
CA GLY A 28 -2.35 -0.22 -1.93
C GLY A 28 -1.11 -1.09 -1.73
N CYS A 29 -1.00 -1.78 -0.59
CA CYS A 29 0.09 -2.73 -0.32
C CYS A 29 0.17 -3.83 -1.38
N HIS A 30 -0.97 -4.38 -1.80
CA HIS A 30 -1.02 -5.39 -2.86
C HIS A 30 -0.49 -4.85 -4.19
N LEU A 31 -0.91 -3.65 -4.60
CA LEU A 31 -0.45 -3.02 -5.84
C LEU A 31 1.06 -2.75 -5.81
N LEU A 32 1.57 -2.20 -4.70
CA LEU A 32 2.98 -1.90 -4.51
C LEU A 32 3.85 -3.16 -4.48
N SER A 33 3.41 -4.20 -3.77
CA SER A 33 4.06 -5.51 -3.78
C SER A 33 4.10 -6.11 -5.19
N GLY A 34 2.99 -6.03 -5.93
CA GLY A 34 2.93 -6.46 -7.32
C GLY A 34 3.83 -5.65 -8.25
N MET A 35 4.05 -4.36 -7.99
CA MET A 35 5.04 -3.56 -8.71
C MET A 35 6.47 -4.06 -8.45
N TYR A 36 6.83 -4.28 -7.18
CA TYR A 36 8.16 -4.78 -6.80
C TYR A 36 8.47 -6.11 -7.50
N HIS A 37 7.53 -7.07 -7.48
CA HIS A 37 7.68 -8.36 -8.16
C HIS A 37 7.76 -8.27 -9.69
N ARG A 38 7.29 -7.18 -10.29
CA ARG A 38 7.43 -6.87 -11.73
C ARG A 38 8.75 -6.17 -12.08
N GLY A 39 9.66 -5.99 -11.12
CA GLY A 39 10.97 -5.35 -11.33
C GLY A 39 11.01 -3.87 -10.98
N ALA A 40 9.99 -3.31 -10.33
CA ALA A 40 10.00 -1.95 -9.82
C ALA A 40 10.84 -1.87 -8.52
N HIS A 41 12.17 -1.99 -8.64
CA HIS A 41 13.09 -2.03 -7.49
C HIS A 41 13.09 -0.73 -6.67
N TRP A 42 12.57 0.37 -7.20
CA TRP A 42 12.35 1.62 -6.45
C TRP A 42 11.24 1.49 -5.39
N VAL A 43 10.42 0.44 -5.41
CA VAL A 43 9.51 0.08 -4.32
C VAL A 43 10.26 -0.82 -3.35
N TRP A 44 11.24 -0.26 -2.63
CA TRP A 44 12.20 -1.03 -1.84
C TRP A 44 11.72 -1.36 -0.41
N TYR A 45 10.68 -0.67 0.06
CA TYR A 45 10.01 -1.03 1.31
C TYR A 45 9.20 -2.33 1.14
N ASP A 46 9.24 -3.18 2.16
CA ASP A 46 8.49 -4.44 2.17
C ASP A 46 7.00 -4.22 2.45
N PHE A 47 6.27 -3.82 1.42
CA PHE A 47 4.80 -3.79 1.46
C PHE A 47 4.18 -5.20 1.40
N ALA A 48 4.96 -6.26 1.10
CA ALA A 48 4.45 -7.62 1.00
C ALA A 48 4.14 -8.20 2.39
N GLU A 49 4.92 -7.86 3.41
CA GLU A 49 4.63 -8.19 4.81
C GLU A 49 3.28 -7.60 5.23
N TYR A 50 3.08 -6.29 5.04
CA TYR A 50 1.81 -5.63 5.37
C TYR A 50 0.64 -6.12 4.52
N CYS A 51 0.88 -6.44 3.24
CA CYS A 51 -0.12 -7.08 2.38
C CYS A 51 -0.58 -8.41 2.99
N SER A 52 0.36 -9.25 3.42
CA SER A 52 0.07 -10.54 4.03
C SER A 52 -0.64 -10.41 5.38
N LEU A 53 -0.30 -9.38 6.15
CA LEU A 53 -0.96 -9.05 7.42
C LEU A 53 -2.37 -8.48 7.24
N LEU A 54 -2.68 -7.84 6.11
CA LEU A 54 -3.97 -7.18 5.91
C LEU A 54 -4.88 -7.89 4.88
N GLN A 55 -4.42 -8.98 4.27
CA GLN A 55 -5.16 -9.71 3.22
C GLN A 55 -6.51 -10.28 3.69
N ASP A 56 -6.66 -10.50 5.01
CA ASP A 56 -7.86 -11.02 5.65
C ASP A 56 -8.82 -9.92 6.13
N VAL A 57 -8.46 -8.65 5.93
CA VAL A 57 -9.33 -7.51 6.21
C VAL A 57 -10.26 -7.32 5.02
N PRO A 58 -11.58 -7.41 5.20
CA PRO A 58 -12.52 -7.21 4.10
C PRO A 58 -12.45 -5.78 3.55
N LEU A 59 -12.88 -5.59 2.31
CA LEU A 59 -13.09 -4.25 1.74
C LEU A 59 -14.39 -3.62 2.28
N PRO A 60 -14.52 -2.28 2.30
CA PRO A 60 -15.74 -1.61 2.75
C PRO A 60 -17.06 -2.13 2.15
N PRO A 61 -17.15 -2.45 0.85
CA PRO A 61 -18.37 -3.03 0.26
C PRO A 61 -18.71 -4.44 0.79
N GLU A 62 -17.74 -5.16 1.36
CA GLU A 62 -17.92 -6.50 1.89
C GLU A 62 -18.39 -6.50 3.34
N TYR A 63 -18.32 -5.38 4.05
CA TYR A 63 -18.62 -5.31 5.50
C TYR A 63 -20.01 -5.87 5.86
N LEU A 64 -21.00 -5.69 4.97
CA LEU A 64 -22.36 -6.19 5.17
C LEU A 64 -22.49 -7.72 5.04
N GLN A 65 -21.50 -8.37 4.42
CA GLN A 65 -21.47 -9.82 4.19
C GLN A 65 -20.79 -10.56 5.36
N TRP A 66 -20.12 -9.83 6.24
CA TRP A 66 -19.36 -10.39 7.35
C TRP A 66 -20.16 -10.44 8.64
N ASN A 67 -19.87 -11.46 9.46
CA ASN A 67 -20.27 -11.46 10.86
C ASN A 67 -19.67 -10.23 11.56
N GLN A 68 -20.50 -9.45 12.25
CA GLN A 68 -20.09 -8.16 12.81
C GLN A 68 -19.00 -8.28 13.89
N SER A 69 -18.99 -9.37 14.66
CA SER A 69 -17.91 -9.63 15.65
C SER A 69 -16.58 -9.92 14.95
N ALA A 70 -16.60 -10.78 13.93
CA ALA A 70 -15.42 -11.09 13.15
C ALA A 70 -14.91 -9.87 12.37
N LEU A 71 -15.81 -9.04 11.84
CA LEU A 71 -15.48 -7.79 11.18
C LEU A 71 -14.74 -6.85 12.15
N GLY A 72 -15.24 -6.69 13.38
CA GLY A 72 -14.60 -5.86 14.40
C GLY A 72 -13.16 -6.28 14.70
N GLU A 73 -12.88 -7.59 14.81
CA GLU A 73 -11.52 -8.09 15.01
C GLU A 73 -10.59 -7.78 13.83
N ARG A 74 -11.07 -7.90 12.60
CA ARG A 74 -10.29 -7.57 11.40
C ARG A 74 -10.04 -6.07 11.26
N LEU A 75 -11.01 -5.23 11.61
CA LEU A 75 -10.85 -3.78 11.61
C LEU A 75 -9.89 -3.32 12.73
N ALA A 76 -9.91 -3.94 13.90
CA ALA A 76 -8.92 -3.66 14.94
C ALA A 76 -7.49 -3.98 14.48
N LYS A 77 -7.32 -5.05 13.69
CA LYS A 77 -6.04 -5.37 13.03
C LYS A 77 -5.64 -4.28 12.04
N LEU A 78 -6.60 -3.78 11.24
CA LEU A 78 -6.37 -2.67 10.32
C LEU A 78 -5.85 -1.43 11.07
N ASP A 79 -6.48 -1.06 12.19
CA ASP A 79 -6.08 0.11 12.99
C ASP A 79 -4.65 0.01 13.53
N ILE A 80 -4.18 -1.19 13.89
CA ILE A 80 -2.81 -1.42 14.38
C ILE A 80 -1.77 -1.13 13.30
N TYR A 81 -2.06 -1.52 12.05
CA TYR A 81 -1.10 -1.45 10.95
C TYR A 81 -1.30 -0.25 10.01
N GLU A 82 -2.43 0.45 10.09
CA GLU A 82 -2.74 1.58 9.21
C GLU A 82 -1.66 2.66 9.28
N GLU A 83 -1.36 3.17 10.47
CA GLU A 83 -0.39 4.26 10.60
C GLU A 83 1.04 3.84 10.21
N PRO A 84 1.57 2.67 10.63
CA PRO A 84 2.85 2.17 10.11
C PRO A 84 2.92 2.10 8.58
N VAL A 85 1.89 1.57 7.92
CA VAL A 85 1.82 1.47 6.46
C VAL A 85 1.78 2.86 5.82
N LEU A 86 0.96 3.77 6.34
CA LEU A 86 0.86 5.13 5.82
C LEU A 86 2.15 5.92 6.03
N LYS A 87 2.88 5.68 7.12
CA LYS A 87 4.19 6.27 7.36
C LYS A 87 5.19 5.83 6.28
N LEU A 88 5.28 4.54 6.00
CA LEU A 88 6.13 4.01 4.92
C LEU A 88 5.72 4.57 3.54
N ALA A 89 4.41 4.66 3.29
CA ALA A 89 3.91 5.21 2.05
C ALA A 89 4.30 6.68 1.86
N ARG A 90 4.25 7.49 2.93
CA ARG A 90 4.72 8.89 2.92
C ARG A 90 6.22 8.99 2.70
N GLN A 91 7.01 8.12 3.35
CA GLN A 91 8.46 8.10 3.19
C GLN A 91 8.84 7.79 1.74
N LEU A 92 8.31 6.70 1.18
CA LEU A 92 8.58 6.35 -0.21
C LEU A 92 8.15 7.44 -1.19
N LEU A 93 6.99 8.07 -0.95
CA LEU A 93 6.51 9.15 -1.80
C LEU A 93 7.47 10.35 -1.80
N ALA A 94 7.92 10.77 -0.61
CA ALA A 94 8.87 11.86 -0.47
C ALA A 94 10.18 11.56 -1.20
N GLU A 95 10.72 10.36 -1.04
CA GLU A 95 11.97 9.97 -1.70
C GLU A 95 11.84 9.93 -3.23
N LEU A 96 10.69 9.47 -3.76
CA LEU A 96 10.40 9.49 -5.20
C LEU A 96 10.17 10.91 -5.76
N GLU A 97 9.76 11.86 -4.92
CA GLU A 97 9.56 13.28 -5.27
C GLU A 97 10.84 14.10 -5.20
N GLU A 98 11.70 13.83 -4.21
CA GLU A 98 13.01 14.49 -4.06
C GLU A 98 14.03 14.06 -5.13
N GLY A 99 13.74 12.98 -5.85
CA GLY A 99 14.58 12.47 -6.93
C GLY A 99 15.73 11.65 -6.36
N PHE A 100 15.50 10.35 -6.19
CA PHE A 100 16.54 9.39 -5.81
C PHE A 100 17.76 9.44 -6.75
N ASP A 101 18.95 9.59 -6.15
CA ASP A 101 20.14 8.87 -6.61
C ASP A 101 20.02 7.44 -6.05
N LEU A 102 19.79 6.47 -6.93
CA LEU A 102 19.86 5.04 -6.58
C LEU A 102 21.31 4.70 -6.18
N PRO A 103 21.56 3.90 -5.12
CA PRO A 103 22.89 3.36 -4.86
C PRO A 103 23.39 2.49 -6.02
#